data_AF-A0A3L6JQZ9-F1
#
_entry.id   AF-A0A3L6JQZ9-F1
#
_cell.length_a   1.000
_cell.length_b   1.000
_cell.length_c   1.000
_cell.angle_alpha   90.00
_cell.angle_beta   90.00
_cell.angle_gamma   90.00
#
_symmetry.space_group_name_H-M   'P 1'
#
loop_
_entity.id
_entity.type
_entity.pdbx_description
1 polymer ?
#
loop_
_entity_poly.entity_id
_entity_poly.type
_entity_poly.pdbx_seq_one_letter_code
_entity_poly.pdbx_strand_id
1 'polypeptide(L)'
;MALVRTPIEVYRGLVRTRLGDELPAHLRAVTDRFSEGTFAGQSTSSHLTKLLTLFSRFMAYLDSREVANLSDLTRAVDLLDHFASTSKWWSITRKAPGLVLRPPSHDPHEFMESLAAVQLGNETLSRIAGSTEKLSQYLEEHGIAESRTKSDLCESFASVWALMSAIVSKSQGRTITSENDFEVGFDVIRVLLFYSFADDFKALTAVRTVGTNPKVHRAAGVTLAPGFERKLDSSAMARLERLHGESLSKLASMTSGAGRSILTNSLRFLAQLLAVERGFTRVDEQSYESTIAAALVAIRNVGIPPDLFQEESAVVSLFKSLKPSEDIGERISLLMRRFEGLIADSAGSREFLLQHSRLVPQLVSLLLLLASETKPKPEGGLQDPDLKRGLILLEQLLNDLGSVSSSFPQSESSRR
;
A
#
# COMPACT_ATOMS: atom_id res chain seq x y z
N MET A 1 7.08 -19.61 -2.20
CA MET A 1 7.66 -19.85 -3.55
C MET A 1 7.44 -18.58 -4.35
N ALA A 2 8.44 -18.11 -5.09
CA ALA A 2 8.30 -16.93 -5.96
C ALA A 2 7.22 -17.22 -7.02
N LEU A 3 6.16 -16.41 -7.03
CA LEU A 3 5.10 -16.53 -8.03
C LEU A 3 5.68 -16.00 -9.36
N VAL A 4 6.03 -16.90 -10.27
CA VAL A 4 6.46 -16.54 -11.62
C VAL A 4 5.31 -16.83 -12.57
N ARG A 5 4.67 -15.79 -13.08
CA ARG A 5 3.61 -15.92 -14.09
C ARG A 5 4.24 -16.13 -15.45
N THR A 6 3.66 -17.00 -16.26
CA THR A 6 4.17 -17.18 -17.64
C THR A 6 3.75 -15.98 -18.49
N PRO A 7 4.59 -15.50 -19.43
CA PRO A 7 4.25 -14.37 -20.28
C PRO A 7 2.94 -14.58 -21.06
N ILE A 8 2.72 -15.79 -21.58
CA ILE A 8 1.52 -16.17 -22.33
C ILE A 8 0.24 -15.98 -21.52
N GLU A 9 0.23 -16.38 -20.24
CA GLU A 9 -0.93 -16.22 -19.36
C GLU A 9 -1.22 -14.74 -19.11
N VAL A 10 -0.19 -13.94 -18.83
CA VAL A 10 -0.35 -12.51 -18.57
C VAL A 10 -0.88 -11.78 -19.80
N TYR A 11 -0.30 -11.99 -20.98
CA TYR A 11 -0.77 -11.33 -22.20
C TYR A 11 -2.20 -11.76 -22.57
N ARG A 12 -2.54 -13.06 -22.42
CA ARG A 12 -3.93 -13.51 -22.58
C ARG A 12 -4.86 -12.85 -21.57
N GLY A 13 -4.44 -12.71 -20.32
CA GLY A 13 -5.17 -12.00 -19.27
C GLY A 13 -5.45 -10.54 -19.64
N LEU A 14 -4.42 -9.82 -20.10
CA LEU A 14 -4.53 -8.41 -20.52
C LEU A 14 -5.47 -8.20 -21.71
N VAL A 15 -5.52 -9.18 -22.63
CA VAL A 15 -6.42 -9.14 -23.80
C VAL A 15 -7.85 -9.47 -23.41
N ARG A 16 -8.06 -10.47 -22.56
CA ARG A 16 -9.40 -10.93 -22.16
C ARG A 16 -10.10 -9.97 -21.21
N THR A 17 -9.33 -9.28 -20.37
CA THR A 17 -9.88 -8.38 -19.35
C THR A 17 -10.39 -7.10 -19.98
N ARG A 18 -11.68 -6.84 -19.83
CA ARG A 18 -12.34 -5.64 -20.34
C ARG A 18 -12.30 -4.53 -19.29
N LEU A 19 -12.42 -3.28 -19.74
CA LEU A 19 -12.71 -2.17 -18.83
C LEU A 19 -14.22 -2.17 -18.55
N GLY A 20 -14.62 -1.96 -17.30
CA GLY A 20 -16.02 -1.69 -16.97
C GLY A 20 -16.51 -0.38 -17.60
N ASP A 21 -17.81 -0.29 -17.85
CA ASP A 21 -18.40 0.78 -18.66
C ASP A 21 -18.19 2.19 -18.10
N GLU A 22 -18.03 2.31 -16.78
CA GLU A 22 -17.81 3.58 -16.08
C GLU A 22 -16.35 4.05 -16.12
N LEU A 23 -15.38 3.14 -16.35
CA LEU A 23 -13.95 3.45 -16.27
C LEU A 23 -13.48 4.49 -17.30
N PRO A 24 -13.92 4.47 -18.57
CA PRO A 24 -13.47 5.46 -19.56
C PRO A 24 -13.77 6.91 -19.17
N ALA A 25 -14.82 7.17 -18.39
CA ALA A 25 -15.13 8.51 -17.89
C ALA A 25 -14.16 8.91 -16.76
N HIS A 26 -13.92 8.00 -15.81
CA HIS A 26 -12.96 8.24 -14.72
C HIS A 26 -11.52 8.33 -15.19
N LEU A 27 -11.11 7.53 -16.18
CA LEU A 27 -9.80 7.61 -16.83
C LEU A 27 -9.56 9.01 -17.40
N ARG A 28 -10.52 9.52 -18.19
CA ARG A 28 -10.46 10.88 -18.75
C ARG A 28 -10.35 11.95 -17.67
N ALA A 29 -11.17 11.88 -16.62
CA ALA A 29 -11.07 12.81 -15.50
C ALA A 29 -9.67 12.85 -14.85
N VAL A 30 -8.94 11.73 -14.83
CA VAL A 30 -7.57 11.66 -14.31
C VAL A 30 -6.55 12.18 -15.32
N THR A 31 -6.70 11.90 -16.62
CA THR A 31 -5.66 12.16 -17.64
C THR A 31 -5.81 13.48 -18.36
N ASP A 32 -7.02 14.05 -18.44
CA ASP A 32 -7.32 15.24 -19.24
C ASP A 32 -6.58 16.48 -18.74
N ARG A 33 -6.24 16.55 -17.46
CA ARG A 33 -5.37 17.62 -16.92
C ARG A 33 -3.97 17.66 -17.54
N PHE A 34 -3.55 16.61 -18.25
CA PHE A 34 -2.27 16.55 -18.97
C PHE A 34 -2.45 16.62 -20.50
N SER A 35 -3.63 17.05 -20.99
CA SER A 35 -3.94 17.04 -22.42
C SER A 35 -3.10 18.03 -23.23
N GLU A 36 -2.74 19.17 -22.63
CA GLU A 36 -1.97 20.24 -23.28
C GLU A 36 -0.49 19.86 -23.49
N GLY A 37 0.02 18.95 -22.67
CA GLY A 37 1.38 18.43 -22.80
C GLY A 37 1.54 17.53 -24.02
N THR A 38 2.59 17.76 -24.81
CA THR A 38 3.01 16.84 -25.88
C THR A 38 4.26 16.10 -25.45
N PHE A 39 4.22 14.77 -25.51
CA PHE A 39 5.33 13.88 -25.18
C PHE A 39 5.43 12.79 -26.25
N ALA A 40 6.65 12.52 -26.74
CA ALA A 40 6.91 11.49 -27.74
C ALA A 40 6.02 11.57 -29.02
N GLY A 41 5.61 12.78 -29.41
CA GLY A 41 4.78 13.01 -30.60
C GLY A 41 3.28 12.77 -30.40
N GLN A 42 2.82 12.45 -29.18
CA GLN A 42 1.40 12.36 -28.83
C GLN A 42 1.10 13.24 -27.60
N SER A 43 -0.18 13.42 -27.25
CA SER A 43 -0.54 14.06 -25.99
C SER A 43 -0.08 13.20 -24.81
N THR A 44 0.47 13.82 -23.76
CA THR A 44 0.85 13.13 -22.52
C THR A 44 -0.34 12.35 -21.94
N SER A 45 -1.55 12.91 -22.02
CA SER A 45 -2.81 12.24 -21.62
C SER A 45 -3.04 10.89 -22.32
N SER A 46 -2.65 10.74 -23.59
CA SER A 46 -2.77 9.49 -24.37
C SER A 46 -1.87 8.40 -23.79
N HIS A 47 -0.61 8.74 -23.50
CA HIS A 47 0.34 7.82 -22.89
C HIS A 47 -0.11 7.36 -21.50
N LEU A 48 -0.58 8.30 -20.67
CA LEU A 48 -1.10 8.00 -19.33
C LEU A 48 -2.35 7.12 -19.41
N THR A 49 -3.27 7.39 -20.35
CA THR A 49 -4.47 6.56 -20.56
C THR A 49 -4.11 5.11 -20.87
N LYS A 50 -3.10 4.89 -21.72
CA LYS A 50 -2.62 3.54 -22.06
C LYS A 50 -2.00 2.83 -20.85
N LEU A 51 -1.19 3.53 -20.04
CA LEU A 51 -0.63 2.98 -18.82
C LEU A 51 -1.72 2.59 -17.81
N LEU A 52 -2.64 3.50 -17.52
CA LEU A 52 -3.73 3.27 -16.57
C LEU A 52 -4.65 2.13 -17.04
N THR A 53 -4.96 2.08 -18.34
CA THR A 53 -5.75 1.00 -18.93
C THR A 53 -5.04 -0.35 -18.79
N LEU A 54 -3.75 -0.42 -19.13
CA LEU A 54 -2.96 -1.64 -19.06
C LEU A 54 -2.93 -2.20 -17.62
N PHE A 55 -2.61 -1.36 -16.64
CA PHE A 55 -2.50 -1.79 -15.26
C PHE A 55 -3.86 -2.03 -14.60
N SER A 56 -4.93 -1.32 -14.98
CA SER A 56 -6.28 -1.64 -14.51
C SER A 56 -6.70 -3.05 -14.96
N ARG A 57 -6.46 -3.39 -16.23
CA ARG A 57 -6.69 -4.75 -16.74
C ARG A 57 -5.80 -5.77 -16.04
N PHE A 58 -4.53 -5.44 -15.83
CA PHE A 58 -3.59 -6.33 -15.15
C PHE A 58 -4.05 -6.65 -13.72
N MET A 59 -4.46 -5.64 -12.95
CA MET A 59 -4.90 -5.82 -11.56
C MET A 59 -6.19 -6.62 -11.46
N ALA A 60 -7.15 -6.39 -12.36
CA ALA A 60 -8.34 -7.22 -12.45
C ALA A 60 -8.00 -8.67 -12.80
N TYR A 61 -7.09 -8.89 -13.75
CA TYR A 61 -6.57 -10.22 -14.07
C TYR A 61 -5.89 -10.88 -12.86
N LEU A 62 -5.09 -10.15 -12.08
CA LEU A 62 -4.46 -10.67 -10.87
C LEU A 62 -5.48 -11.13 -9.82
N ASP A 63 -6.63 -10.46 -9.76
CA ASP A 63 -7.76 -10.84 -8.91
C ASP A 63 -8.68 -11.89 -9.59
N SER A 64 -8.26 -12.51 -10.71
CA SER A 64 -9.03 -13.48 -11.50
C SER A 64 -10.38 -12.95 -12.00
N ARG A 65 -10.47 -11.64 -12.28
CA ARG A 65 -11.65 -10.97 -12.81
C ARG A 65 -11.48 -10.64 -14.28
N GLU A 66 -12.56 -10.81 -15.05
CA GLU A 66 -12.59 -10.48 -16.48
C GLU A 66 -12.97 -9.02 -16.77
N VAL A 67 -13.42 -8.29 -15.75
CA VAL A 67 -13.82 -6.88 -15.87
C VAL A 67 -13.09 -6.06 -14.82
N ALA A 68 -12.34 -5.06 -15.27
CA ALA A 68 -11.71 -4.06 -14.42
C ALA A 68 -12.73 -3.05 -13.90
N ASN A 69 -12.66 -2.76 -12.61
CA ASN A 69 -13.56 -1.84 -11.93
C ASN A 69 -12.81 -0.58 -11.44
N LEU A 70 -13.52 0.32 -10.75
CA LEU A 70 -12.94 1.56 -10.25
C LEU A 70 -11.78 1.31 -9.26
N SER A 71 -11.83 0.25 -8.45
CA SER A 71 -10.74 -0.10 -7.54
C SER A 71 -9.45 -0.46 -8.29
N ASP A 72 -9.55 -1.12 -9.45
CA ASP A 72 -8.38 -1.41 -10.29
C ASP A 72 -7.78 -0.13 -10.87
N LEU A 73 -8.63 0.80 -11.31
CA LEU A 73 -8.19 2.10 -11.78
C LEU A 73 -7.50 2.89 -10.66
N THR A 74 -8.07 2.90 -9.44
CA THR A 74 -7.44 3.56 -8.28
C THR A 74 -6.05 3.00 -8.00
N ARG A 75 -5.88 1.67 -8.02
CA ARG A 75 -4.57 1.04 -7.84
C ARG A 75 -3.59 1.37 -8.98
N ALA A 76 -4.08 1.49 -10.22
CA ALA A 76 -3.26 1.90 -11.36
C ALA A 76 -2.80 3.36 -11.25
N VAL A 77 -3.66 4.25 -10.72
CA VAL A 77 -3.30 5.64 -10.40
C VAL A 77 -2.29 5.68 -9.26
N ASP A 78 -2.51 4.93 -8.18
CA ASP A 78 -1.57 4.85 -7.04
C ASP A 78 -0.19 4.31 -7.47
N LEU A 79 -0.14 3.43 -8.47
CA LEU A 79 1.10 2.95 -9.09
C LEU A 79 1.80 4.05 -9.90
N LEU A 80 1.06 4.79 -10.72
CA LEU A 80 1.59 5.92 -11.47
C LEU A 80 2.14 7.00 -10.54
N ASP A 81 1.37 7.38 -9.51
CA ASP A 81 1.80 8.32 -8.48
C ASP A 81 3.04 7.83 -7.74
N HIS A 82 3.14 6.52 -7.46
CA HIS A 82 4.33 5.95 -6.86
C HIS A 82 5.57 6.14 -7.74
N PHE A 83 5.47 5.91 -9.06
CA PHE A 83 6.56 6.15 -9.99
C PHE A 83 6.91 7.63 -10.13
N ALA A 84 5.89 8.49 -10.13
CA ALA A 84 6.01 9.92 -10.33
C ALA A 84 6.35 10.72 -9.06
N SER A 85 6.31 10.13 -7.86
CA SER A 85 6.63 10.83 -6.61
C SER A 85 7.87 10.29 -5.91
N THR A 86 8.28 9.05 -6.19
CA THR A 86 9.38 8.40 -5.48
C THR A 86 10.62 8.27 -6.34
N SER A 87 11.80 8.33 -5.71
CA SER A 87 13.07 8.00 -6.37
C SER A 87 13.45 6.55 -6.07
N LYS A 88 14.26 5.93 -6.95
CA LYS A 88 14.84 4.59 -6.78
C LYS A 88 13.82 3.46 -6.67
N TRP A 89 12.58 3.64 -7.12
CA TRP A 89 11.60 2.53 -7.24
C TRP A 89 12.08 1.46 -8.23
N TRP A 90 12.96 1.81 -9.18
CA TRP A 90 13.61 0.89 -10.10
C TRP A 90 14.67 -0.03 -9.47
N SER A 91 14.72 -0.12 -8.15
CA SER A 91 15.54 -1.11 -7.41
C SER A 91 14.88 -2.49 -7.31
N ILE A 92 13.65 -2.65 -7.80
CA ILE A 92 12.99 -3.96 -7.87
C ILE A 92 13.72 -4.88 -8.83
N THR A 93 13.82 -6.15 -8.48
CA THR A 93 14.48 -7.17 -9.31
C THR A 93 13.65 -8.45 -9.34
N ARG A 94 13.98 -9.38 -10.23
CA ARG A 94 13.33 -10.71 -10.25
C ARG A 94 13.50 -11.50 -8.94
N LYS A 95 14.57 -11.20 -8.17
CA LYS A 95 14.85 -11.83 -6.87
C LYS A 95 14.12 -11.12 -5.73
N ALA A 96 13.88 -9.83 -5.87
CA ALA A 96 13.14 -8.99 -4.92
C ALA A 96 12.11 -8.13 -5.69
N PRO A 97 11.00 -8.72 -6.13
CA PRO A 97 10.05 -8.07 -7.05
C PRO A 97 9.05 -7.15 -6.35
N GLY A 98 9.12 -7.03 -5.03
CA GLY A 98 8.16 -6.28 -4.23
C GLY A 98 8.35 -4.77 -4.34
N LEU A 99 7.25 -4.04 -4.52
CA LEU A 99 7.25 -2.57 -4.50
C LEU A 99 7.64 -2.05 -3.12
N VAL A 100 8.55 -1.08 -3.09
CA VAL A 100 8.98 -0.47 -1.82
C VAL A 100 8.10 0.74 -1.52
N LEU A 101 7.37 0.71 -0.41
CA LEU A 101 6.47 1.80 0.01
C LEU A 101 7.27 3.01 0.54
N ARG A 102 8.03 3.67 -0.34
CA ARG A 102 8.82 4.87 -0.04
C ARG A 102 7.90 6.08 0.19
N PRO A 103 8.30 7.02 1.07
CA PRO A 103 7.65 8.32 1.14
C PRO A 103 7.86 9.10 -0.18
N PRO A 104 6.90 9.95 -0.57
CA PRO A 104 7.06 10.82 -1.73
C PRO A 104 8.25 11.76 -1.52
N SER A 105 8.94 12.07 -2.60
CA SER A 105 10.11 12.97 -2.65
C SER A 105 9.85 14.26 -3.42
N HIS A 106 8.75 14.32 -4.16
CA HIS A 106 8.28 15.47 -4.93
C HIS A 106 6.79 15.28 -5.23
N ASP A 107 6.16 16.35 -5.72
CA ASP A 107 4.77 16.30 -6.14
C ASP A 107 4.62 15.49 -7.45
N PRO A 108 3.76 14.45 -7.49
CA PRO A 108 3.60 13.61 -8.68
C PRO A 108 2.95 14.36 -9.85
N HIS A 109 2.10 15.35 -9.59
CA HIS A 109 1.42 16.10 -10.65
C HIS A 109 2.40 17.02 -11.37
N GLU A 110 3.16 17.84 -10.64
CA GLU A 110 4.24 18.67 -11.20
C GLU A 110 5.27 17.82 -11.94
N PHE A 111 5.61 16.65 -11.40
CA PHE A 111 6.55 15.74 -12.05
C PHE A 111 6.00 15.21 -13.39
N MET A 112 4.74 14.77 -13.42
CA MET A 112 4.09 14.29 -14.65
C MET A 112 3.98 15.39 -15.71
N GLU A 113 3.64 16.62 -15.34
CA GLU A 113 3.64 17.76 -16.27
C GLU A 113 5.02 17.99 -16.89
N SER A 114 6.06 17.85 -16.06
CA SER A 114 7.44 18.04 -16.48
C SER A 114 7.95 16.99 -17.48
N LEU A 115 7.23 15.89 -17.70
CA LEU A 115 7.57 14.86 -18.70
C LEU A 115 7.43 15.38 -20.13
N ALA A 116 6.60 16.39 -20.38
CA ALA A 116 6.48 17.03 -21.69
C ALA A 116 7.81 17.68 -22.15
N ALA A 117 8.69 18.03 -21.21
CA ALA A 117 10.02 18.57 -21.50
C ALA A 117 11.08 17.48 -21.78
N VAL A 118 10.74 16.20 -21.65
CA VAL A 118 11.69 15.09 -21.85
C VAL A 118 11.67 14.63 -23.30
N GLN A 119 12.85 14.59 -23.92
CA GLN A 119 13.06 14.08 -25.27
C GLN A 119 13.47 12.62 -25.23
N LEU A 120 12.86 11.80 -26.09
CA LEU A 120 13.29 10.41 -26.27
C LEU A 120 14.54 10.37 -27.16
N GLY A 121 15.64 9.86 -26.61
CA GLY A 121 16.87 9.63 -27.36
C GLY A 121 16.69 8.59 -28.47
N ASN A 122 17.48 8.71 -29.54
CA ASN A 122 17.40 7.80 -30.69
C ASN A 122 17.60 6.32 -30.31
N GLU A 123 18.52 6.06 -29.37
CA GLU A 123 18.75 4.71 -28.84
C GLU A 123 17.50 4.17 -28.12
N THR A 124 16.90 4.98 -27.24
CA THR A 124 15.63 4.64 -26.56
C THR A 124 14.53 4.32 -27.57
N LEU A 125 14.35 5.16 -28.60
CA LEU A 125 13.35 4.94 -29.65
C LEU A 125 13.59 3.63 -30.41
N SER A 126 14.84 3.34 -30.76
CA SER A 126 15.24 2.08 -31.42
C SER A 126 14.93 0.86 -30.55
N ARG A 127 15.24 0.92 -29.25
CA ARG A 127 14.93 -0.15 -28.29
C ARG A 127 13.43 -0.38 -28.10
N ILE A 128 12.63 0.69 -28.03
CA ILE A 128 11.16 0.62 -27.97
C ILE A 128 10.61 -0.04 -29.23
N ALA A 129 11.05 0.38 -30.41
CA ALA A 129 10.61 -0.18 -31.69
C ALA A 129 10.94 -1.69 -31.76
N GLY A 130 12.19 -2.08 -31.51
CA GLY A 130 12.61 -3.48 -31.54
C GLY A 130 11.91 -4.36 -30.48
N SER A 131 11.60 -3.81 -29.30
CA SER A 131 10.86 -4.54 -28.27
C SER A 131 9.37 -4.69 -28.60
N THR A 132 8.80 -3.69 -29.28
CA THR A 132 7.42 -3.73 -29.77
C THR A 132 7.27 -4.75 -30.90
N GLU A 133 8.23 -4.81 -31.82
CA GLU A 133 8.28 -5.83 -32.88
C GLU A 133 8.35 -7.25 -32.29
N LYS A 134 9.25 -7.48 -31.33
CA LYS A 134 9.38 -8.77 -30.62
C LYS A 134 8.08 -9.15 -29.89
N LEU A 135 7.42 -8.18 -29.25
CA LEU A 135 6.13 -8.42 -28.62
C LEU A 135 5.09 -8.82 -29.67
N SER A 136 5.01 -8.10 -30.79
CA SER A 136 4.07 -8.42 -31.88
C SER A 136 4.29 -9.83 -32.43
N GLN A 137 5.55 -10.21 -32.67
CA GLN A 137 5.92 -11.56 -33.13
C GLN A 137 5.51 -12.62 -32.09
N TYR A 138 5.82 -12.39 -30.81
CA TYR A 138 5.43 -13.30 -29.72
C TYR A 138 3.91 -13.48 -29.63
N LEU A 139 3.13 -12.40 -29.71
CA LEU A 139 1.67 -12.45 -29.67
C LEU A 139 1.12 -13.25 -30.86
N GLU A 140 1.72 -13.12 -32.04
CA GLU A 140 1.33 -13.84 -33.25
C GLU A 140 1.65 -15.33 -33.19
N GLU A 141 2.90 -15.68 -32.84
CA GLU A 141 3.36 -17.07 -32.71
C GLU A 141 2.52 -17.87 -31.70
N HIS A 142 2.04 -17.21 -30.64
CA HIS A 142 1.24 -17.83 -29.59
C HIS A 142 -0.28 -17.66 -29.75
N GLY A 143 -0.74 -17.07 -30.86
CA GLY A 143 -2.17 -16.85 -31.15
C GLY A 143 -2.88 -16.01 -30.09
N ILE A 144 -2.23 -14.97 -29.59
CA ILE A 144 -2.72 -14.08 -28.53
C ILE A 144 -3.40 -12.87 -29.19
N ALA A 145 -4.73 -12.91 -29.23
CA ALA A 145 -5.62 -11.88 -29.78
C ALA A 145 -5.66 -11.77 -31.32
N GLU A 146 -6.69 -11.08 -31.81
CA GLU A 146 -6.83 -10.70 -33.21
C GLU A 146 -5.91 -9.53 -33.58
N SER A 147 -5.68 -9.32 -34.87
CA SER A 147 -4.73 -8.32 -35.41
C SER A 147 -4.91 -6.91 -34.81
N ARG A 148 -6.15 -6.43 -34.71
CA ARG A 148 -6.45 -5.10 -34.15
C ARG A 148 -6.05 -5.02 -32.66
N THR A 149 -6.52 -5.96 -31.84
CA THR A 149 -6.22 -5.99 -30.41
C THR A 149 -4.74 -6.21 -30.14
N LYS A 150 -4.05 -6.99 -30.98
CA LYS A 150 -2.59 -7.14 -30.96
C LYS A 150 -1.90 -5.80 -31.17
N SER A 151 -2.29 -5.06 -32.21
CA SER A 151 -1.76 -3.73 -32.50
C SER A 151 -1.97 -2.75 -31.35
N ASP A 152 -3.19 -2.68 -30.80
CA ASP A 152 -3.52 -1.79 -29.68
C ASP A 152 -2.70 -2.12 -28.41
N LEU A 153 -2.47 -3.41 -28.14
CA LEU A 153 -1.64 -3.85 -27.02
C LEU A 153 -0.16 -3.48 -27.24
N CYS A 154 0.37 -3.69 -28.44
CA CYS A 154 1.73 -3.27 -28.80
C CYS A 154 1.93 -1.76 -28.66
N GLU A 155 0.98 -0.95 -29.11
CA GLU A 155 1.02 0.50 -28.95
C GLU A 155 0.97 0.93 -27.47
N SER A 156 0.17 0.22 -26.66
CA SER A 156 0.09 0.44 -25.21
C SER A 156 1.42 0.17 -24.54
N PHE A 157 2.09 -0.95 -24.85
CA PHE A 157 3.42 -1.27 -24.32
C PHE A 157 4.49 -0.29 -24.78
N ALA A 158 4.50 0.10 -26.06
CA ALA A 158 5.42 1.12 -26.57
C ALA A 158 5.26 2.45 -25.80
N SER A 159 4.01 2.85 -25.57
CA SER A 159 3.68 4.06 -24.82
C SER A 159 4.10 3.98 -23.35
N VAL A 160 3.91 2.83 -22.71
CA VAL A 160 4.35 2.59 -21.33
C VAL A 160 5.88 2.60 -21.24
N TRP A 161 6.60 1.94 -22.14
CA TRP A 161 8.06 1.97 -22.13
C TRP A 161 8.63 3.36 -22.38
N ALA A 162 8.00 4.15 -23.26
CA ALA A 162 8.35 5.57 -23.44
C ALA A 162 8.18 6.37 -22.14
N LEU A 163 7.02 6.25 -21.47
CA LEU A 163 6.78 6.90 -20.18
C LEU A 163 7.79 6.47 -19.12
N MET A 164 8.00 5.17 -18.95
CA MET A 164 8.92 4.65 -17.93
C MET A 164 10.36 5.12 -18.18
N SER A 165 10.80 5.15 -19.43
CA SER A 165 12.12 5.69 -19.80
C SER A 165 12.24 7.17 -19.43
N ALA A 166 11.19 7.96 -19.71
CA ALA A 166 11.17 9.38 -19.37
C ALA A 166 11.12 9.63 -17.86
N ILE A 167 10.32 8.87 -17.11
CA ILE A 167 10.28 8.96 -15.64
C ILE A 167 11.66 8.64 -15.07
N VAL A 168 12.31 7.56 -15.50
CA VAL A 168 13.65 7.19 -15.02
C VAL A 168 14.67 8.29 -15.32
N SER A 169 14.68 8.83 -16.54
CA SER A 169 15.58 9.93 -16.93
C SER A 169 15.32 11.19 -16.11
N LYS A 170 14.05 11.59 -15.97
CA LYS A 170 13.63 12.79 -15.23
C LYS A 170 13.91 12.69 -13.74
N SER A 171 13.70 11.52 -13.13
CA SER A 171 14.05 11.27 -11.72
C SER A 171 15.55 11.37 -11.44
N GLN A 172 16.40 11.33 -12.48
CA GLN A 172 17.84 11.55 -12.40
C GLN A 172 18.24 12.99 -12.79
N GLY A 173 17.28 13.88 -13.02
CA GLY A 173 17.52 15.27 -13.41
C GLY A 173 17.88 15.46 -14.88
N ARG A 174 17.70 14.43 -15.72
CA ARG A 174 17.96 14.51 -17.17
C ARG A 174 16.68 14.80 -17.96
N THR A 175 16.86 15.42 -19.13
CA THR A 175 15.77 15.77 -20.05
C THR A 175 15.87 15.01 -21.38
N ILE A 176 16.87 14.14 -21.54
CA ILE A 176 17.03 13.26 -22.70
C ILE A 176 17.19 11.83 -22.17
N THR A 177 16.40 10.90 -22.70
CA THR A 177 16.51 9.48 -22.33
C THR A 177 17.70 8.83 -23.00
N SER A 178 18.30 7.84 -22.34
CA SER A 178 19.35 6.97 -22.90
C SER A 178 18.85 5.52 -23.06
N GLU A 179 19.66 4.66 -23.68
CA GLU A 179 19.39 3.22 -23.72
C GLU A 179 19.19 2.64 -22.31
N ASN A 180 20.01 3.04 -21.34
CA ASN A 180 19.92 2.53 -19.97
C ASN A 180 18.57 2.89 -19.30
N ASP A 181 17.99 4.05 -19.61
CA ASP A 181 16.67 4.42 -19.08
C ASP A 181 15.57 3.48 -19.59
N PHE A 182 15.68 3.09 -20.87
CA PHE A 182 14.80 2.09 -21.45
C PHE A 182 14.98 0.74 -20.77
N GLU A 183 16.20 0.24 -20.61
CA GLU A 183 16.44 -1.08 -20.00
C GLU A 183 15.88 -1.16 -18.57
N VAL A 184 16.05 -0.07 -17.80
CA VAL A 184 15.49 0.05 -16.46
C VAL A 184 13.96 0.05 -16.50
N GLY A 185 13.34 0.90 -17.33
CA GLY A 185 11.88 0.97 -17.46
C GLY A 185 11.29 -0.35 -17.95
N PHE A 186 11.95 -0.99 -18.91
CA PHE A 186 11.58 -2.29 -19.48
C PHE A 186 11.62 -3.41 -18.44
N ASP A 187 12.72 -3.56 -17.68
CA ASP A 187 12.83 -4.61 -16.67
C ASP A 187 11.87 -4.38 -15.49
N VAL A 188 11.59 -3.13 -15.11
CA VAL A 188 10.56 -2.85 -14.08
C VAL A 188 9.18 -3.30 -14.54
N ILE A 189 8.74 -2.94 -15.73
CA ILE A 189 7.44 -3.39 -16.26
C ILE A 189 7.39 -4.93 -16.33
N ARG A 190 8.48 -5.56 -16.75
CA ARG A 190 8.61 -7.02 -16.76
C ARG A 190 8.51 -7.63 -15.36
N VAL A 191 9.17 -7.04 -14.36
CA VAL A 191 9.11 -7.49 -12.96
C VAL A 191 7.68 -7.38 -12.43
N LEU A 192 7.01 -6.25 -12.66
CA LEU A 192 5.63 -6.04 -12.22
C LEU A 192 4.66 -7.03 -12.84
N LEU A 193 4.78 -7.28 -14.14
CA LEU A 193 3.87 -8.18 -14.85
C LEU A 193 4.08 -9.65 -14.45
N PHE A 194 5.33 -10.10 -14.29
CA PHE A 194 5.62 -11.53 -14.18
C PHE A 194 6.02 -12.00 -12.78
N TYR A 195 6.43 -11.10 -11.88
CA TYR A 195 7.04 -11.47 -10.59
C TYR A 195 6.42 -10.80 -9.36
N SER A 196 5.74 -9.66 -9.49
CA SER A 196 5.11 -8.97 -8.34
C SER A 196 3.79 -9.59 -7.93
N PHE A 197 3.43 -9.51 -6.65
CA PHE A 197 2.19 -10.05 -6.10
C PHE A 197 1.03 -9.06 -6.26
N ALA A 198 -0.21 -9.55 -6.22
CA ALA A 198 -1.39 -8.66 -6.22
C ALA A 198 -1.35 -7.68 -5.03
N ASP A 199 -0.83 -8.14 -3.90
CA ASP A 199 -0.70 -7.36 -2.66
C ASP A 199 0.27 -6.18 -2.79
N ASP A 200 1.20 -6.19 -3.74
CA ASP A 200 2.06 -5.03 -4.03
C ASP A 200 1.23 -3.81 -4.46
N PHE A 201 0.26 -4.03 -5.36
CA PHE A 201 -0.61 -2.97 -5.87
C PHE A 201 -1.67 -2.57 -4.84
N LYS A 202 -2.24 -3.55 -4.11
CA LYS A 202 -3.20 -3.28 -3.04
C LYS A 202 -2.57 -2.49 -1.90
N ALA A 203 -1.32 -2.77 -1.54
CA ALA A 203 -0.62 -2.06 -0.48
C ALA A 203 -0.35 -0.59 -0.80
N LEU A 204 -0.15 -0.23 -2.08
CA LEU A 204 -0.03 1.18 -2.50
C LEU A 204 -1.31 1.98 -2.24
N THR A 205 -2.47 1.38 -2.49
CA THR A 205 -3.76 1.99 -2.16
C THR A 205 -3.98 1.99 -0.65
N ALA A 206 -3.77 0.86 0.02
CA ALA A 206 -3.99 0.72 1.45
C ALA A 206 -3.18 1.72 2.28
N VAL A 207 -1.90 1.97 1.94
CA VAL A 207 -1.10 2.98 2.66
C VAL A 207 -1.68 4.38 2.54
N ARG A 208 -2.16 4.75 1.34
CA ARG A 208 -2.79 6.05 1.11
C ARG A 208 -4.11 6.12 1.88
N THR A 209 -5.00 5.15 1.70
CA THR A 209 -6.30 5.10 2.38
C THR A 209 -6.15 5.20 3.89
N VAL A 210 -5.23 4.44 4.50
CA VAL A 210 -4.96 4.47 5.93
C VAL A 210 -4.41 5.84 6.36
N GLY A 211 -3.40 6.37 5.66
CA GLY A 211 -2.75 7.64 6.03
C GLY A 211 -3.68 8.86 5.91
N THR A 212 -4.62 8.82 4.97
CA THR A 212 -5.60 9.89 4.73
C THR A 212 -6.97 9.59 5.35
N ASN A 213 -7.10 8.55 6.20
CA ASN A 213 -8.39 8.17 6.77
C ASN A 213 -8.82 9.17 7.85
N PRO A 214 -9.99 9.82 7.74
CA PRO A 214 -10.45 10.78 8.74
C PRO A 214 -10.64 10.18 10.15
N LYS A 215 -10.86 8.86 10.25
CA LYS A 215 -10.97 8.16 11.54
C LYS A 215 -9.62 8.13 12.26
N VAL A 216 -8.52 7.97 11.53
CA VAL A 216 -7.16 7.96 12.10
C VAL A 216 -6.83 9.32 12.71
N HIS A 217 -7.18 10.41 12.03
CA HIS A 217 -6.96 11.76 12.57
C HIS A 217 -7.81 12.04 13.80
N ARG A 218 -9.10 11.69 13.74
CA ARG A 218 -10.01 11.87 14.89
C ARG A 218 -9.59 11.01 16.09
N ALA A 219 -9.10 9.80 15.86
CA ALA A 219 -8.64 8.90 16.92
C ALA A 219 -7.46 9.51 17.69
N ALA A 220 -6.58 10.24 17.01
CA ALA A 220 -5.48 10.96 17.65
C ALA A 220 -5.95 11.98 18.70
N GLY A 221 -7.10 12.61 18.46
CA GLY A 221 -7.75 13.57 19.37
C GLY A 221 -8.52 12.93 20.53
N VAL A 222 -8.72 11.61 20.53
CA VAL A 222 -9.40 10.92 21.63
C VAL A 222 -8.46 10.77 22.82
N THR A 223 -8.87 11.32 23.96
CA THR A 223 -8.11 11.23 25.21
C THR A 223 -8.45 9.95 25.97
N LEU A 224 -7.46 9.13 26.30
CA LEU A 224 -7.61 8.03 27.25
C LEU A 224 -7.39 8.55 28.67
N ALA A 225 -8.36 8.35 29.57
CA ALA A 225 -8.24 8.81 30.94
C ALA A 225 -7.05 8.12 31.66
N PRO A 226 -6.36 8.80 32.60
CA PRO A 226 -5.22 8.20 33.29
C PRO A 226 -5.52 6.85 33.96
N GLY A 227 -6.74 6.67 34.48
CA GLY A 227 -7.19 5.40 35.04
C GLY A 227 -7.31 4.27 34.01
N PHE A 228 -7.76 4.60 32.79
CA PHE A 228 -7.81 3.67 31.67
C PHE A 228 -6.39 3.23 31.26
N GLU A 229 -5.47 4.20 31.08
CA GLU A 229 -4.07 3.92 30.75
C GLU A 229 -3.40 3.06 31.81
N ARG A 230 -3.61 3.35 33.11
CA ARG A 230 -3.09 2.53 34.21
C ARG A 230 -3.60 1.09 34.17
N LYS A 231 -4.88 0.87 33.87
CA LYS A 231 -5.44 -0.48 33.70
C LYS A 231 -4.81 -1.20 32.52
N LEU A 232 -4.61 -0.50 31.40
CA LEU A 232 -3.96 -1.08 30.23
C LEU A 232 -2.49 -1.44 30.49
N ASP A 233 -1.73 -0.57 31.17
CA ASP A 233 -0.32 -0.78 31.53
C ASP A 233 -0.10 -1.84 32.63
N SER A 234 -1.15 -2.15 33.40
CA SER A 234 -1.15 -3.24 34.39
C SER A 234 -1.83 -4.52 33.88
N SER A 235 -2.32 -4.52 32.64
CA SER A 235 -3.01 -5.66 32.03
C SER A 235 -2.10 -6.87 31.83
N ALA A 236 -2.71 -8.03 31.56
CA ALA A 236 -1.98 -9.22 31.14
C ALA A 236 -1.07 -8.96 29.92
N MET A 237 -1.51 -8.10 28.99
CA MET A 237 -0.75 -7.77 27.78
C MET A 237 0.52 -7.01 28.11
N ALA A 238 0.41 -5.99 28.96
CA ALA A 238 1.57 -5.23 29.42
C ALA A 238 2.55 -6.10 30.23
N ARG A 239 2.05 -7.09 30.97
CA ARG A 239 2.89 -8.06 31.69
C ARG A 239 3.64 -8.96 30.70
N LEU A 240 2.97 -9.50 29.69
CA LEU A 240 3.58 -10.37 28.69
C LEU A 240 4.61 -9.62 27.83
N GLU A 241 4.33 -8.37 27.46
CA GLU A 241 5.30 -7.48 26.79
C GLU A 241 6.55 -7.25 27.64
N ARG A 242 6.39 -7.04 28.96
CA ARG A 242 7.53 -6.87 29.88
C ARG A 242 8.35 -8.15 30.04
N LEU A 243 7.70 -9.31 30.09
CA LEU A 243 8.37 -10.61 30.26
C LEU A 243 9.12 -11.06 28.99
N HIS A 244 8.56 -10.81 27.82
CA HIS A 244 9.05 -11.38 26.55
C HIS A 244 9.58 -10.33 25.56
N GLY A 245 9.55 -9.05 25.93
CA GLY A 245 9.89 -7.92 25.07
C GLY A 245 11.33 -7.88 24.58
N GLU A 246 12.26 -8.62 25.21
CA GLU A 246 13.62 -8.79 24.70
C GLU A 246 13.65 -9.36 23.27
N SER A 247 12.69 -10.22 22.93
CA SER A 247 12.52 -10.78 21.59
C SER A 247 12.22 -9.71 20.53
N LEU A 248 11.73 -8.54 20.94
CA LEU A 248 11.37 -7.40 20.10
C LEU A 248 12.43 -6.30 20.09
N SER A 249 13.55 -6.46 20.80
CA SER A 249 14.61 -5.44 20.94
C SER A 249 15.13 -4.87 19.60
N LYS A 250 15.30 -5.73 18.58
CA LYS A 250 15.69 -5.30 17.22
C LYS A 250 14.58 -4.55 16.50
N LEU A 251 13.32 -4.95 16.67
CA LEU A 251 12.17 -4.28 16.07
C LEU A 251 11.92 -2.92 16.74
N ALA A 252 12.14 -2.85 18.05
CA ALA A 252 12.03 -1.65 18.87
C ALA A 252 13.00 -0.54 18.45
N SER A 253 14.25 -0.88 18.12
CA SER A 253 15.21 0.11 17.62
C SER A 253 14.83 0.64 16.23
N MET A 254 14.17 -0.19 15.41
CA MET A 254 13.73 0.18 14.06
C MET A 254 12.45 1.02 14.01
N THR A 255 11.67 1.03 15.09
CA THR A 255 10.31 1.63 15.15
C THR A 255 10.22 2.78 16.14
N SER A 256 11.35 3.39 16.51
CA SER A 256 11.42 4.46 17.54
C SER A 256 10.76 4.05 18.87
N GLY A 257 10.84 2.78 19.24
CA GLY A 257 10.26 2.23 20.46
C GLY A 257 8.84 1.67 20.33
N ALA A 258 8.13 1.89 19.22
CA ALA A 258 6.77 1.35 19.02
C ALA A 258 6.70 -0.18 19.08
N GLY A 259 7.77 -0.83 18.61
CA GLY A 259 7.95 -2.28 18.65
C GLY A 259 8.17 -2.87 20.04
N ARG A 260 8.32 -2.06 21.11
CA ARG A 260 8.41 -2.56 22.49
C ARG A 260 7.05 -2.91 23.10
N SER A 261 5.99 -2.34 22.58
CA SER A 261 4.65 -2.35 23.18
C SER A 261 3.57 -2.59 22.13
N ILE A 262 3.72 -3.67 21.36
CA ILE A 262 2.86 -3.97 20.20
C ILE A 262 1.41 -4.22 20.61
N LEU A 263 1.16 -5.08 21.59
CA LEU A 263 -0.17 -5.44 22.08
C LEU A 263 -0.85 -4.26 22.74
N THR A 264 -0.16 -3.58 23.67
CA THR A 264 -0.77 -2.46 24.42
C THR A 264 -1.00 -1.26 23.52
N ASN A 265 -0.08 -0.90 22.61
CA ASN A 265 -0.32 0.18 21.64
C ASN A 265 -1.41 -0.15 20.63
N SER A 266 -1.52 -1.41 20.19
CA SER A 266 -2.62 -1.84 19.32
C SER A 266 -3.96 -1.64 20.01
N LEU A 267 -4.08 -2.06 21.27
CA LEU A 267 -5.31 -1.88 22.06
C LEU A 267 -5.62 -0.40 22.35
N ARG A 268 -4.59 0.44 22.60
CA ARG A 268 -4.78 1.90 22.73
C ARG A 268 -5.41 2.48 21.47
N PHE A 269 -4.82 2.17 20.32
CA PHE A 269 -5.28 2.73 19.06
C PHE A 269 -6.70 2.28 18.73
N LEU A 270 -7.01 1.01 18.96
CA LEU A 270 -8.35 0.47 18.75
C LEU A 270 -9.39 1.06 19.69
N ALA A 271 -9.03 1.29 20.96
CA ALA A 271 -9.90 1.99 21.90
C ALA A 271 -10.23 3.41 21.40
N GLN A 272 -9.23 4.14 20.88
CA GLN A 272 -9.42 5.46 20.29
C GLN A 272 -10.28 5.41 19.02
N LEU A 273 -10.05 4.44 18.12
CA LEU A 273 -10.87 4.25 16.92
C LEU A 273 -12.33 3.92 17.27
N LEU A 274 -12.57 3.01 18.21
CA LEU A 274 -13.90 2.66 18.69
C LEU A 274 -14.61 3.84 19.36
N ALA A 275 -13.88 4.69 20.07
CA ALA A 275 -14.41 5.93 20.63
C ALA A 275 -14.86 6.89 19.53
N VAL A 276 -14.08 7.05 18.45
CA VAL A 276 -14.47 7.86 17.29
C VAL A 276 -15.76 7.34 16.65
N GLU A 277 -15.90 6.03 16.47
CA GLU A 277 -17.13 5.42 15.93
C GLU A 277 -18.35 5.69 16.82
N ARG A 278 -18.15 5.78 18.13
CA ARG A 278 -19.20 6.10 19.11
C ARG A 278 -19.41 7.60 19.31
N GLY A 279 -18.67 8.45 18.61
CA GLY A 279 -18.73 9.92 18.77
C GLY A 279 -18.14 10.43 20.08
N PHE A 280 -17.32 9.63 20.76
CA PHE A 280 -16.66 10.00 22.00
C PHE A 280 -15.32 10.68 21.75
N THR A 281 -15.04 11.74 22.51
CA THR A 281 -13.75 12.45 22.52
C THR A 281 -12.84 11.98 23.66
N ARG A 282 -13.36 11.14 24.56
CA ARG A 282 -12.66 10.63 25.73
C ARG A 282 -13.13 9.22 26.08
N VAL A 283 -12.20 8.38 26.55
CA VAL A 283 -12.48 7.04 27.10
C VAL A 283 -12.10 7.02 28.57
N ASP A 284 -13.09 6.82 29.44
CA ASP A 284 -12.89 6.79 30.88
C ASP A 284 -12.60 5.39 31.43
N GLU A 285 -12.08 5.35 32.66
CA GLU A 285 -11.67 4.12 33.34
C GLU A 285 -12.82 3.11 33.52
N GLN A 286 -14.06 3.59 33.74
CA GLN A 286 -15.24 2.72 33.89
C GLN A 286 -15.55 1.95 32.60
N SER A 287 -15.16 2.49 31.44
CA SER A 287 -15.42 1.88 30.15
C SER A 287 -14.35 0.85 29.74
N TYR A 288 -13.30 0.65 30.56
CA TYR A 288 -12.14 -0.17 30.23
C TYR A 288 -12.52 -1.56 29.72
N GLU A 289 -13.21 -2.36 30.53
CA GLU A 289 -13.56 -3.75 30.17
C GLU A 289 -14.38 -3.82 28.88
N SER A 290 -15.41 -2.96 28.77
CA SER A 290 -16.28 -2.93 27.59
C SER A 290 -15.54 -2.50 26.32
N THR A 291 -14.56 -1.61 26.44
CA THR A 291 -13.77 -1.10 25.32
C THR A 291 -12.75 -2.13 24.86
N ILE A 292 -12.07 -2.79 25.80
CA ILE A 292 -11.11 -3.86 25.48
C ILE A 292 -11.83 -5.04 24.85
N ALA A 293 -12.98 -5.46 25.39
CA ALA A 293 -13.79 -6.52 24.79
C ALA A 293 -14.20 -6.18 23.34
N ALA A 294 -14.64 -4.95 23.09
CA ALA A 294 -14.98 -4.49 21.75
C ALA A 294 -13.75 -4.44 20.82
N ALA A 295 -12.59 -4.02 21.32
CA ALA A 295 -11.34 -4.01 20.55
C ALA A 295 -10.92 -5.43 20.14
N LEU A 296 -11.04 -6.40 21.05
CA LEU A 296 -10.76 -7.81 20.76
C LEU A 296 -11.74 -8.38 19.73
N VAL A 297 -13.02 -8.00 19.78
CA VAL A 297 -14.01 -8.37 18.75
C VAL A 297 -13.66 -7.77 17.39
N ALA A 298 -13.26 -6.49 17.33
CA ALA A 298 -12.85 -5.86 16.08
C ALA A 298 -11.63 -6.54 15.46
N ILE A 299 -10.62 -6.87 16.27
CA ILE A 299 -9.42 -7.60 15.86
C ILE A 299 -9.76 -9.04 15.39
N ARG A 300 -10.71 -9.70 16.05
CA ARG A 300 -11.20 -11.02 15.63
C ARG A 300 -11.86 -11.01 14.26
N ASN A 301 -12.61 -9.96 13.94
CA ASN A 301 -13.29 -9.85 12.65
C ASN A 301 -12.32 -9.74 11.46
N VAL A 302 -11.09 -9.29 11.70
CA VAL A 302 -10.00 -9.26 10.69
C VAL A 302 -9.07 -10.47 10.78
N GLY A 303 -9.49 -11.52 11.49
CA GLY A 303 -8.86 -12.84 11.46
C GLY A 303 -7.82 -13.11 12.56
N ILE A 304 -7.67 -12.23 13.55
CA ILE A 304 -6.74 -12.47 14.66
C ILE A 304 -7.47 -13.17 15.83
N PRO A 305 -6.99 -14.33 16.31
CA PRO A 305 -7.60 -15.02 17.44
C PRO A 305 -7.54 -14.19 18.74
N PRO A 306 -8.65 -14.07 19.50
CA PRO A 306 -8.63 -13.41 20.82
C PRO A 306 -7.68 -14.07 21.81
N ASP A 307 -7.43 -15.37 21.66
CA ASP A 307 -6.55 -16.18 22.51
C ASP A 307 -5.10 -15.68 22.47
N LEU A 308 -4.71 -14.97 21.40
CA LEU A 308 -3.45 -14.25 21.29
C LEU A 308 -3.24 -13.25 22.44
N PHE A 309 -4.33 -12.73 23.01
CA PHE A 309 -4.33 -11.80 24.14
C PHE A 309 -4.61 -12.47 25.48
N GLN A 310 -4.53 -13.79 25.58
CA GLN A 310 -4.80 -14.51 26.83
C GLN A 310 -3.71 -15.57 27.12
N GLU A 311 -3.13 -16.16 26.08
CA GLU A 311 -2.15 -17.23 26.20
C GLU A 311 -0.71 -16.72 26.09
N GLU A 312 0.11 -17.00 27.11
CA GLU A 312 1.53 -16.67 27.10
C GLU A 312 2.28 -17.33 25.93
N SER A 313 1.98 -18.60 25.64
CA SER A 313 2.55 -19.34 24.51
C SER A 313 2.28 -18.68 23.16
N ALA A 314 1.07 -18.16 22.96
CA ALA A 314 0.69 -17.45 21.74
C ALA A 314 1.47 -16.13 21.61
N VAL A 315 1.61 -15.36 22.70
CA VAL A 315 2.40 -14.11 22.70
C VAL A 315 3.89 -14.36 22.47
N VAL A 316 4.46 -15.40 23.07
CA VAL A 316 5.86 -15.78 22.79
C VAL A 316 6.04 -16.17 21.32
N SER A 317 5.10 -16.93 20.75
CA SER A 317 5.10 -17.29 19.34
C SER A 317 5.06 -16.04 18.46
N LEU A 318 4.12 -15.13 18.73
CA LEU A 318 4.00 -13.83 18.07
C LEU A 318 5.31 -13.03 18.09
N PHE A 319 5.93 -12.86 19.26
CA PHE A 319 7.16 -12.05 19.36
C PHE A 319 8.34 -12.69 18.66
N LYS A 320 8.42 -14.04 18.66
CA LYS A 320 9.40 -14.75 17.82
C LYS A 320 9.11 -14.56 16.34
N SER A 321 7.83 -14.58 15.95
CA SER A 321 7.37 -14.43 14.58
C SER A 321 7.67 -13.03 14.02
N LEU A 322 7.64 -12.01 14.88
CA LEU A 322 7.91 -10.60 14.53
C LEU A 322 9.39 -10.25 14.41
N LYS A 323 10.30 -11.21 14.62
CA LYS A 323 11.73 -10.96 14.43
C LYS A 323 12.00 -10.56 12.98
N PRO A 324 12.58 -9.38 12.74
CA PRO A 324 12.77 -8.85 11.40
C PRO A 324 13.74 -9.71 10.57
N SER A 325 13.39 -9.99 9.30
CA SER A 325 14.38 -10.48 8.32
C SER A 325 15.36 -9.36 7.91
N GLU A 326 16.36 -9.67 7.09
CA GLU A 326 17.18 -8.63 6.45
C GLU A 326 16.30 -7.64 5.67
N ASP A 327 16.72 -6.37 5.63
CA ASP A 327 16.07 -5.22 4.96
C ASP A 327 14.69 -4.75 5.47
N ILE A 328 13.98 -5.53 6.29
CA ILE A 328 12.62 -5.17 6.73
C ILE A 328 12.60 -3.92 7.63
N GLY A 329 13.69 -3.64 8.35
CA GLY A 329 13.79 -2.44 9.17
C GLY A 329 13.77 -1.15 8.35
N GLU A 330 14.47 -1.14 7.22
CA GLU A 330 14.41 -0.01 6.29
C GLU A 330 12.99 0.13 5.73
N ARG A 331 12.34 -1.00 5.37
CA ARG A 331 10.94 -1.00 4.89
C ARG A 331 9.98 -0.38 5.91
N ILE A 332 10.09 -0.75 7.18
CA ILE A 332 9.27 -0.20 8.27
C ILE A 332 9.54 1.30 8.44
N SER A 333 10.80 1.71 8.46
CA SER A 333 11.17 3.13 8.59
C SER A 333 10.63 3.99 7.43
N LEU A 334 10.73 3.49 6.19
CA LEU A 334 10.17 4.15 5.02
C LEU A 334 8.64 4.26 5.10
N LEU A 335 7.97 3.19 5.55
CA LEU A 335 6.51 3.17 5.73
C LEU A 335 6.07 4.15 6.82
N MET A 336 6.77 4.21 7.95
CA MET A 336 6.51 5.19 9.02
C MET A 336 6.59 6.62 8.49
N ARG A 337 7.67 6.96 7.77
CA ARG A 337 7.84 8.27 7.14
C ARG A 337 6.74 8.58 6.12
N ARG A 338 6.27 7.56 5.40
CA ARG A 338 5.15 7.69 4.46
C ARG A 338 3.85 7.99 5.19
N PHE A 339 3.56 7.31 6.31
CA PHE A 339 2.40 7.64 7.15
C PHE A 339 2.49 9.05 7.75
N GLU A 340 3.65 9.44 8.25
CA GLU A 340 3.88 10.80 8.77
C GLU A 340 3.55 11.86 7.71
N GLY A 341 4.07 11.70 6.48
CA GLY A 341 3.75 12.60 5.38
C GLY A 341 2.26 12.65 5.08
N LEU A 342 1.64 11.49 4.82
CA LEU A 342 0.22 11.40 4.45
C LEU A 342 -0.71 11.97 5.54
N ILE A 343 -0.42 11.69 6.81
CA ILE A 343 -1.23 12.18 7.93
C ILE A 343 -1.05 13.69 8.09
N ALA A 344 0.18 14.21 8.03
CA ALA A 344 0.44 15.64 8.15
C ALA A 344 -0.23 16.43 7.02
N ASP A 345 -0.11 15.95 5.78
CA ASP A 345 -0.70 16.58 4.61
C ASP A 345 -2.23 16.54 4.71
N SER A 346 -2.80 15.39 5.07
CA SER A 346 -4.25 15.24 5.16
C SER A 346 -4.88 15.93 6.38
N ALA A 347 -4.12 16.16 7.46
CA ALA A 347 -4.54 16.99 8.59
C ALA A 347 -4.33 18.50 8.34
N GLY A 348 -3.64 18.87 7.25
CA GLY A 348 -3.36 20.25 6.87
C GLY A 348 -2.26 20.94 7.70
N SER A 349 -1.56 20.23 8.58
CA SER A 349 -0.46 20.81 9.38
C SER A 349 0.51 19.75 9.90
N ARG A 350 1.82 20.03 9.78
CA ARG A 350 2.87 19.23 10.42
C ARG A 350 2.84 19.31 11.94
N GLU A 351 2.29 20.36 12.51
CA GLU A 351 2.14 20.51 13.97
C GLU A 351 1.19 19.46 14.56
N PHE A 352 0.28 18.93 13.75
CA PHE A 352 -0.62 17.85 14.16
C PHE A 352 0.16 16.64 14.72
N LEU A 353 1.24 16.23 14.04
CA LEU A 353 2.06 15.11 14.49
C LEU A 353 2.92 15.45 15.71
N LEU A 354 3.24 16.73 15.95
CA LEU A 354 3.91 17.15 17.18
C LEU A 354 2.94 17.03 18.37
N GLN A 355 1.68 17.42 18.18
CA GLN A 355 0.63 17.29 19.19
C GLN A 355 0.23 15.83 19.43
N HIS A 356 0.27 15.00 18.38
CA HIS A 356 -0.14 13.59 18.42
C HIS A 356 1.00 12.62 18.08
N SER A 357 2.18 12.84 18.68
CA SER A 357 3.40 12.07 18.40
C SER A 357 3.30 10.55 18.60
N ARG A 358 2.29 10.08 19.35
CA ARG A 358 2.05 8.65 19.60
C ARG A 358 1.24 7.95 18.51
N LEU A 359 0.57 8.71 17.63
CA LEU A 359 -0.35 8.17 16.63
C LEU A 359 0.34 7.20 15.66
N VAL A 360 1.41 7.63 15.00
CA VAL A 360 2.14 6.80 14.03
C VAL A 360 2.75 5.56 14.68
N PRO A 361 3.44 5.66 15.86
CA PRO A 361 3.85 4.49 16.62
C PRO A 361 2.73 3.49 16.89
N GLN A 362 1.56 3.97 17.34
CA GLN A 362 0.41 3.12 17.66
C GLN A 362 -0.18 2.44 16.42
N LEU A 363 -0.30 3.18 15.31
CA LEU A 363 -0.71 2.67 14.01
C LEU A 363 0.23 1.55 13.53
N VAL A 364 1.55 1.77 13.66
CA VAL A 364 2.58 0.81 13.26
C VAL A 364 2.56 -0.43 14.15
N SER A 365 2.33 -0.28 15.47
CA SER A 365 2.14 -1.43 16.37
C SER A 365 0.97 -2.29 15.92
N LEU A 366 -0.18 -1.69 15.58
CA LEU A 366 -1.34 -2.43 15.07
C LEU A 366 -1.04 -3.08 13.72
N LEU A 367 -0.37 -2.38 12.81
CA LEU A 367 0.08 -2.96 11.54
C LEU A 367 0.97 -4.19 11.75
N LEU A 368 1.94 -4.13 12.67
CA LEU A 368 2.86 -5.23 12.95
C LEU A 368 2.10 -6.43 13.53
N LEU A 369 1.16 -6.18 14.44
CA LEU A 369 0.26 -7.20 14.95
C LEU A 369 -0.51 -7.89 13.81
N LEU A 370 -1.15 -7.12 12.92
CA LEU A 370 -1.86 -7.65 11.76
C LEU A 370 -0.95 -8.42 10.80
N ALA A 371 0.26 -7.90 10.53
CA ALA A 371 1.22 -8.54 9.64
C ALA A 371 1.67 -9.91 10.16
N SER A 372 1.84 -10.06 11.48
CA SER A 372 2.31 -11.31 12.09
C SER A 372 1.40 -12.51 11.84
N GLU A 373 0.09 -12.28 11.81
CA GLU A 373 -0.94 -13.31 11.60
C GLU A 373 -1.12 -13.67 10.12
N THR A 374 -0.56 -12.88 9.19
CA THR A 374 -0.59 -13.20 7.75
C THR A 374 0.47 -14.21 7.34
N LYS A 375 1.38 -14.57 8.24
CA LYS A 375 2.56 -15.37 7.91
C LYS A 375 2.20 -16.82 7.58
N PRO A 376 2.66 -17.36 6.44
CA PRO A 376 2.41 -18.76 6.10
C PRO A 376 3.18 -19.73 7.02
N LYS A 377 4.24 -19.26 7.68
CA LYS A 377 5.01 -20.03 8.68
C LYS A 377 5.33 -19.15 9.89
N PRO A 378 4.90 -19.51 11.10
CA PRO A 378 5.17 -18.73 12.31
C PRO A 378 6.67 -18.52 12.58
N GLU A 379 7.51 -19.48 12.20
CA GLU A 379 8.95 -19.51 12.51
C GLU A 379 9.82 -18.67 11.58
N GLY A 380 9.35 -18.30 10.38
CA GLY A 380 10.09 -17.37 9.51
C GLY A 380 10.14 -15.98 10.13
N GLY A 381 11.16 -15.15 9.91
CA GLY A 381 11.09 -13.75 10.33
C GLY A 381 9.97 -12.97 9.61
N LEU A 382 9.67 -11.75 10.07
CA LEU A 382 8.75 -10.84 9.38
C LEU A 382 9.35 -10.41 8.02
N GLN A 383 8.58 -10.58 6.94
CA GLN A 383 8.99 -10.25 5.57
C GLN A 383 8.11 -9.14 4.96
N ASP A 384 8.57 -8.58 3.85
CA ASP A 384 7.88 -7.49 3.13
C ASP A 384 6.45 -7.86 2.66
N PRO A 385 6.17 -9.08 2.15
CA PRO A 385 4.80 -9.50 1.84
C PRO A 385 3.87 -9.56 3.07
N ASP A 386 4.42 -9.83 4.26
CA ASP A 386 3.63 -9.87 5.50
C ASP A 386 3.20 -8.46 5.90
N LEU A 387 4.11 -7.48 5.80
CA LEU A 387 3.78 -6.06 6.05
C LEU A 387 2.70 -5.56 5.10
N LYS A 388 2.77 -5.90 3.81
CA LYS A 388 1.77 -5.49 2.81
C LYS A 388 0.41 -6.09 3.10
N ARG A 389 0.34 -7.37 3.47
CA ARG A 389 -0.91 -8.02 3.85
C ARG A 389 -1.47 -7.45 5.15
N GLY A 390 -0.63 -7.21 6.14
CA GLY A 390 -1.02 -6.50 7.37
C GLY A 390 -1.59 -5.11 7.09
N LEU A 391 -1.04 -4.40 6.10
CA LEU A 391 -1.52 -3.07 5.71
C LEU A 391 -2.90 -3.11 5.03
N ILE A 392 -3.13 -4.11 4.19
CA ILE A 392 -4.44 -4.37 3.58
C ILE A 392 -5.48 -4.71 4.68
N LEU A 393 -5.11 -5.54 5.67
CA LEU A 393 -5.97 -5.83 6.82
C LEU A 393 -6.26 -4.58 7.66
N LEU A 394 -5.28 -3.69 7.81
CA LEU A 394 -5.46 -2.44 8.55
C LEU A 394 -6.45 -1.50 7.85
N GLU A 395 -6.37 -1.39 6.52
CA GLU A 395 -7.35 -0.66 5.71
C GLU A 395 -8.76 -1.25 5.90
N GLN A 396 -8.90 -2.58 5.82
CA GLN A 396 -10.17 -3.28 6.04
C GLN A 396 -10.73 -2.99 7.44
N LEU A 397 -9.89 -3.11 8.47
CA LEU A 397 -10.27 -2.84 9.86
C LEU A 397 -10.83 -1.43 10.04
N LEU A 398 -10.18 -0.41 9.47
CA LEU A 398 -10.63 0.98 9.54
C LEU A 398 -11.99 1.20 8.85
N ASN A 399 -12.23 0.49 7.75
CA ASN A 399 -13.49 0.56 7.02
C ASN A 399 -14.62 -0.18 7.76
N ASP A 400 -14.33 -1.36 8.32
CA ASP A 400 -15.33 -2.26 8.91
C ASP A 400 -15.68 -1.95 10.37
N LEU A 401 -14.87 -1.15 11.07
CA LEU A 401 -15.10 -0.73 12.46
C LEU A 401 -16.49 -0.11 12.70
N GLY A 402 -17.10 0.49 11.67
CA GLY A 402 -18.47 1.05 11.75
C GLY A 402 -19.59 0.02 11.80
N SER A 403 -19.33 -1.25 11.46
CA SER A 403 -20.33 -2.33 11.49
C SER A 403 -20.46 -2.99 12.89
N VAL A 404 -19.38 -2.99 13.67
CA VAL A 404 -19.28 -3.65 14.99
C VAL A 404 -20.00 -2.86 16.10
N SER A 405 -20.23 -1.56 15.88
CA SER A 405 -20.90 -0.67 16.84
C SER A 405 -22.43 -0.89 16.95
N SER A 406 -23.04 -1.62 16.00
CA SER A 406 -24.49 -1.81 15.90
C SER A 406 -25.06 -2.93 16.80
N SER A 407 -24.21 -3.74 17.44
CA SER A 407 -24.63 -4.97 18.16
C SER A 407 -24.63 -4.86 19.70
N PHE A 408 -24.71 -3.67 20.28
CA PHE A 408 -24.76 -3.50 21.75
C PHE A 408 -25.93 -2.63 22.22
N PRO A 409 -26.57 -2.97 23.36
CA PRO A 409 -27.62 -2.16 23.94
C PRO A 409 -27.03 -0.81 24.37
N GLN A 410 -27.64 0.27 23.88
CA GLN A 410 -27.39 1.61 24.39
C GLN A 410 -27.76 1.59 25.89
N SER A 411 -26.75 1.65 26.76
CA SER A 411 -27.02 1.91 28.17
C SER A 411 -27.55 3.33 28.27
N GLU A 412 -28.84 3.47 28.57
CA GLU A 412 -29.47 4.73 28.95
C GLU A 412 -28.67 5.40 30.08
N SER A 413 -27.88 6.41 29.72
CA SER A 413 -27.46 7.44 30.68
C SER A 413 -27.59 8.80 30.02
N SER A 414 -28.83 9.17 29.74
CA SER A 414 -29.24 10.56 29.49
C SER A 414 -30.56 10.80 30.20
N ARG A 415 -30.53 10.76 31.53
CA ARG A 415 -31.44 11.52 32.41
C ARG A 415 -30.71 11.83 33.73
N ARG A 416 -30.03 12.97 33.76
CA ARG A 416 -30.19 14.00 34.80
C ARG A 416 -29.40 15.24 34.40
#